data_AF-A0A0Q8XE39-F1
#
_entry.id   AF-A0A0Q8XE39-F1
#
_cell.length_a   1.000
_cell.length_b   1.000
_cell.length_c   1.000
_cell.angle_alpha   90.00
_cell.angle_beta   90.00
_cell.angle_gamma   90.00
#
_symmetry.space_group_name_H-M   'P 1'
#
loop_
_entity.id
_entity.type
_entity.pdbx_description
1 polymer ?
#
loop_
_entity_poly.entity_id
_entity_poly.type
_entity_poly.pdbx_seq_one_letter_code
_entity_poly.pdbx_strand_id
1 'polypeptide(L)'
;MSRAAARLPGPILLFAHSPDVVPRLPPRFGLVLAGHTRCGQIVLPLVGPVASSSNYGERYRCGVIREPGRITLVAAGLGASVLPLRYGAVPDWWMVTLGPAPGR
;
A
#
# COMPACT_ATOMS: atom_id res chain seq x y z
N MET A 1 6.67 -1.44 -17.20
CA MET A 1 6.71 -0.24 -16.32
C MET A 1 8.14 0.16 -15.90
N SER A 2 8.98 -0.74 -15.38
CA SER A 2 10.34 -0.39 -14.90
C SER A 2 11.26 0.24 -15.97
N ARG A 3 11.17 -0.20 -17.24
CA ARG A 3 11.99 0.34 -18.34
C ARG A 3 11.67 1.79 -18.71
N ALA A 4 10.41 2.22 -18.62
CA ALA A 4 10.02 3.59 -18.94
C ALA A 4 10.49 4.56 -17.85
N ALA A 5 10.29 4.19 -16.58
CA ALA A 5 10.75 4.98 -15.43
C ALA A 5 12.29 5.04 -15.33
N ALA A 6 13.02 4.07 -15.90
CA ALA A 6 14.49 4.04 -15.89
C ALA A 6 15.16 5.25 -16.55
N ARG A 7 14.45 5.98 -17.41
CA ARG A 7 15.00 7.10 -18.19
C ARG A 7 14.71 8.46 -17.57
N LEU A 8 13.96 8.51 -16.46
CA LEU A 8 13.55 9.76 -15.84
C LEU A 8 14.50 10.11 -14.69
N PRO A 9 14.98 11.38 -14.62
CA PRO A 9 15.76 11.84 -13.48
C PRO A 9 14.87 12.02 -12.25
N GLY A 10 15.46 11.92 -11.05
CA GLY A 10 14.79 12.21 -9.78
C GLY A 10 14.15 11.00 -9.07
N PRO A 11 13.48 11.23 -7.93
CA PRO A 11 12.81 10.18 -7.16
C PRO A 11 11.61 9.61 -7.92
N ILE A 12 11.44 8.30 -7.89
CA ILE A 12 10.35 7.60 -8.57
C ILE A 12 9.30 7.14 -7.55
N LEU A 13 8.07 7.58 -7.77
CA LEU A 13 6.88 7.13 -7.05
C LEU A 13 6.15 6.09 -7.89
N LEU A 14 5.70 5.01 -7.27
CA LEU A 14 4.83 4.03 -7.93
C LEU A 14 3.42 4.09 -7.34
N PHE A 15 2.43 4.25 -8.20
CA PHE A 15 1.03 3.99 -7.87
C PHE A 15 0.67 2.61 -8.40
N ALA A 16 0.15 1.75 -7.53
CA ALA A 16 -0.33 0.42 -7.89
C ALA A 16 -1.72 0.20 -7.30
N HIS A 17 -2.56 -0.56 -8.00
CA HIS A 17 -3.85 -0.94 -7.40
C HIS A 17 -3.63 -1.79 -6.14
N SER A 18 -2.81 -2.84 -6.26
CA SER A 18 -2.51 -3.81 -5.19
C SER A 18 -1.04 -3.74 -4.75
N PRO A 19 -0.73 -3.94 -3.46
CA PRO A 19 0.64 -4.01 -2.95
C PRO A 19 1.37 -5.30 -3.37
N ASP A 20 0.70 -6.28 -3.98
CA ASP A 20 1.32 -7.57 -4.32
C ASP A 20 2.45 -7.47 -5.36
N VAL A 21 2.53 -6.34 -6.06
CA VAL A 21 3.65 -6.05 -6.96
C VAL A 21 4.94 -5.76 -6.21
N VAL A 22 4.87 -5.29 -4.95
CA VAL A 22 5.99 -4.72 -4.19
C VAL A 22 7.20 -5.65 -4.10
N PRO A 23 7.06 -6.95 -3.76
CA PRO A 23 8.23 -7.85 -3.65
C PRO A 23 8.99 -8.08 -4.96
N ARG A 24 8.38 -7.76 -6.11
CA ARG A 24 9.01 -7.91 -7.44
C ARG A 24 9.57 -6.60 -7.98
N LEU A 25 9.39 -5.48 -7.26
CA LEU A 25 9.86 -4.17 -7.72
C LEU A 25 11.36 -3.97 -7.44
N PRO A 26 12.14 -3.45 -8.41
CA PRO A 26 13.54 -3.12 -8.20
C PRO A 26 13.72 -1.99 -7.16
N PRO A 27 14.89 -1.89 -6.49
CA PRO A 27 15.12 -0.95 -5.38
C PRO A 27 14.85 0.53 -5.66
N ARG A 28 14.89 0.95 -6.93
CA ARG A 28 14.68 2.36 -7.35
C ARG A 28 13.32 2.96 -6.97
N PHE A 29 12.32 2.14 -6.69
CA PHE A 29 10.98 2.58 -6.28
C PHE A 29 10.98 2.81 -4.77
N GLY A 30 11.38 4.02 -4.35
CA GLY A 30 11.52 4.38 -2.94
C GLY A 30 10.20 4.62 -2.21
N LEU A 31 9.12 4.95 -2.94
CA LEU A 31 7.77 5.07 -2.41
C LEU A 31 6.76 4.37 -3.33
N VAL A 32 5.96 3.49 -2.74
CA VAL A 32 4.83 2.80 -3.40
C VAL A 32 3.55 3.17 -2.69
N LEU A 33 2.55 3.63 -3.45
CA LEU A 33 1.21 3.93 -2.96
C LEU A 33 0.25 2.90 -3.55
N ALA A 34 -0.44 2.16 -2.68
CA ALA A 34 -1.34 1.08 -3.06
C ALA A 34 -2.64 1.08 -2.23
N GLY A 35 -3.61 0.29 -2.66
CA GLY A 35 -4.86 0.04 -1.95
C GLY A 35 -5.24 -1.43 -2.01
N HIS A 36 -6.42 -1.71 -2.58
CA HIS A 36 -6.96 -3.07 -2.86
C HIS A 36 -7.37 -3.89 -1.63
N THR A 37 -6.55 -3.91 -0.58
CA THR A 37 -6.74 -4.78 0.61
C THR A 37 -7.90 -4.37 1.50
N ARG A 38 -8.31 -3.09 1.47
CA ARG A 38 -9.37 -2.51 2.32
C ARG A 38 -9.16 -2.79 3.81
N CYS A 39 -7.89 -2.95 4.22
CA CYS A 39 -7.50 -3.38 5.56
C CYS A 39 -8.12 -4.71 6.03
N GLY A 40 -8.60 -5.56 5.12
CA GLY A 40 -9.31 -6.80 5.39
C GLY A 40 -10.83 -6.74 5.21
N GLN A 41 -11.41 -5.56 4.92
CA GLN A 41 -12.85 -5.27 4.74
C GLN A 41 -13.78 -5.65 5.92
N ILE A 42 -13.72 -6.90 6.38
CA ILE A 42 -14.41 -7.43 7.56
C ILE A 42 -13.35 -7.90 8.56
N VAL A 43 -13.23 -7.16 9.66
CA VAL A 43 -12.34 -7.45 10.79
C VAL A 43 -13.21 -7.73 11.99
N LEU A 44 -13.22 -8.98 12.45
CA LEU A 44 -14.03 -9.43 13.57
C LEU A 44 -13.29 -9.19 14.90
N PRO A 45 -14.00 -8.87 15.99
CA PRO A 45 -13.42 -8.80 17.32
C PRO A 45 -12.75 -10.14 17.67
N LEU A 46 -11.56 -10.08 18.28
CA LEU A 46 -10.77 -11.23 18.74
C LEU A 46 -10.22 -12.18 17.65
N VAL A 47 -10.84 -12.24 16.47
CA VAL A 47 -10.44 -13.13 15.35
C VAL A 47 -9.57 -12.40 14.32
N GLY A 48 -9.81 -11.11 14.09
CA GLY A 48 -9.10 -10.32 13.09
C GLY A 48 -9.77 -10.37 11.69
N PRO A 49 -9.02 -10.08 10.61
CA PRO A 49 -9.56 -10.00 9.25
C PRO A 49 -9.98 -11.38 8.75
N VAL A 50 -11.19 -11.48 8.19
CA VAL A 50 -11.71 -12.74 7.61
C VAL A 50 -10.95 -13.15 6.35
N ALA A 51 -10.43 -12.17 5.60
CA ALA A 51 -9.62 -12.41 4.43
C ALA A 51 -8.57 -11.31 4.26
N SER A 52 -7.40 -11.73 3.79
CA SER A 52 -6.39 -10.84 3.23
C SER A 52 -6.58 -10.78 1.71
N SER A 53 -6.90 -9.61 1.15
CA SER A 53 -6.84 -9.41 -0.32
C SER A 53 -5.41 -9.10 -0.80
N SER A 54 -4.41 -9.75 -0.18
CA SER A 54 -3.01 -9.72 -0.58
C SER A 54 -2.43 -11.13 -0.51
N ASN A 55 -1.59 -11.48 -1.49
CA ASN A 55 -0.82 -12.72 -1.48
C ASN A 55 0.22 -12.79 -0.35
N TYR A 56 0.45 -11.70 0.36
CA TYR A 56 1.42 -11.62 1.46
C TYR A 56 0.76 -11.40 2.84
N GLY A 57 -0.55 -11.62 2.93
CA GLY A 57 -1.25 -11.60 4.21
C GLY A 57 -1.18 -10.24 4.91
N GLU A 58 -0.92 -10.30 6.22
CA GLU A 58 -0.82 -9.14 7.10
C GLU A 58 0.28 -8.16 6.70
N ARG A 59 1.35 -8.62 6.02
CA ARG A 59 2.49 -7.77 5.63
C ARG A 59 2.05 -6.52 4.87
N TYR A 60 1.09 -6.66 3.97
CA TYR A 60 0.58 -5.55 3.17
C TYR A 60 -0.89 -5.25 3.42
N ARG A 61 -1.44 -5.65 4.57
CA ARG A 61 -2.86 -5.44 4.84
C ARG A 61 -3.22 -3.95 4.87
N CYS A 62 -2.43 -3.11 5.53
CA CYS A 62 -2.76 -1.69 5.68
C CYS A 62 -1.61 -0.83 6.18
N GLY A 63 -1.71 0.48 5.94
CA GLY A 63 -0.88 1.49 6.57
C GLY A 63 0.48 1.65 5.91
N VAL A 64 1.47 2.09 6.69
CA VAL A 64 2.83 2.38 6.21
C VAL A 64 3.76 1.22 6.55
N ILE A 65 4.18 0.49 5.51
CA ILE A 65 5.17 -0.58 5.57
C ILE A 65 6.53 0.02 5.23
N ARG A 66 7.52 -0.17 6.11
CA ARG A 66 8.90 0.28 5.89
C ARG A 66 9.79 -0.92 5.62
N GLU A 67 10.44 -0.88 4.47
CA GLU A 67 11.41 -1.87 4.02
C GLU A 67 12.74 -1.16 3.71
N PRO A 68 13.88 -1.88 3.70
CA PRO A 68 15.16 -1.28 3.35
C PRO A 68 15.10 -0.55 1.99
N GLY A 69 15.22 0.77 2.02
CA GLY A 69 15.17 1.62 0.82
C GLY A 69 13.78 1.81 0.21
N ARG A 70 12.69 1.37 0.86
CA ARG A 70 11.33 1.53 0.35
C ARG A 70 10.30 1.78 1.44
N ILE A 71 9.41 2.72 1.17
CA ILE A 71 8.16 2.91 1.92
C ILE A 71 7.01 2.44 1.03
N THR A 72 6.14 1.59 1.55
CA THR A 72 4.89 1.21 0.90
C THR A 72 3.73 1.68 1.76
N LEU A 73 2.85 2.52 1.22
CA LEU A 73 1.60 2.92 1.87
C LEU A 73 0.47 2.13 1.24
N VAL A 74 -0.28 1.38 2.05
CA VAL A 74 -1.49 0.67 1.63
C VAL A 74 -2.70 1.31 2.30
N ALA A 75 -3.46 2.09 1.53
CA ALA A 75 -4.66 2.75 2.02
C ALA A 75 -5.81 1.74 2.21
N ALA A 76 -6.57 1.91 3.29
CA ALA A 76 -7.86 1.24 3.49
C ALA A 76 -8.88 1.65 2.43
N GLY A 77 -8.78 2.88 1.92
CA GLY A 77 -9.75 3.47 1.02
C GLY A 77 -11.12 3.67 1.66
N LEU A 78 -12.04 4.24 0.90
CA LEU A 78 -13.36 4.66 1.40
C LEU A 78 -14.45 3.60 1.20
N GLY A 79 -14.31 2.75 0.19
CA GLY A 79 -15.36 1.82 -0.23
C GLY A 79 -15.22 0.39 0.29
N ALA A 80 -16.11 -0.47 -0.20
CA ALA A 80 -16.09 -1.92 -0.11
C ALA A 80 -16.19 -2.53 -1.52
N SER A 81 -15.81 -3.80 -1.68
CA SER A 81 -15.98 -4.53 -2.95
C SER A 81 -16.28 -6.01 -2.71
N VAL A 82 -16.78 -6.70 -3.73
CA VAL A 82 -17.34 -8.08 -3.68
C VAL A 82 -18.60 -8.17 -2.82
N LEU A 83 -18.48 -7.86 -1.54
CA LEU A 83 -19.58 -7.73 -0.60
C LEU A 83 -19.70 -6.25 -0.21
N PRO A 84 -20.88 -5.61 -0.34
CA PRO A 84 -21.08 -4.21 0.03
C PRO A 84 -21.18 -4.01 1.56
N LEU A 85 -20.41 -4.78 2.33
CA LEU A 85 -20.34 -4.72 3.79
C LEU A 85 -18.91 -4.43 4.21
N ARG A 86 -18.77 -3.58 5.24
CA ARG A 86 -17.50 -3.22 5.85
C ARG A 86 -17.69 -3.14 7.36
N TYR A 87 -16.85 -3.85 8.10
CA TYR A 87 -16.97 -3.95 9.55
C TYR A 87 -15.58 -4.08 10.17
N GLY A 88 -15.29 -3.33 11.24
CA GLY A 88 -14.01 -3.35 11.95
C GLY A 88 -12.80 -2.80 11.18
N ALA A 89 -12.85 -2.71 9.84
CA ALA A 89 -11.84 -2.06 9.01
C ALA A 89 -12.18 -0.58 8.81
N VAL A 90 -11.57 0.33 9.57
CA VAL A 90 -11.85 1.77 9.47
C VAL A 90 -11.42 2.34 8.10
N PRO A 91 -12.28 3.07 7.37
CA PRO A 91 -11.90 3.80 6.15
C PRO A 91 -10.84 4.86 6.40
N ASP A 92 -9.98 5.10 5.40
CA ASP A 92 -8.95 6.12 5.48
C ASP A 92 -8.82 6.91 4.17
N TRP A 93 -8.17 8.06 4.31
CA TRP A 93 -7.64 8.87 3.23
C TRP A 93 -6.31 9.45 3.73
N TRP A 94 -5.36 9.64 2.82
CA TRP A 94 -3.99 10.02 3.19
C TRP A 94 -3.58 11.31 2.48
N MET A 95 -3.07 12.26 3.26
CA MET A 95 -2.32 13.41 2.76
C MET A 95 -0.83 13.05 2.80
N VAL A 96 -0.21 12.91 1.62
CA VAL A 96 1.21 12.56 1.51
C VAL A 96 1.98 13.80 1.06
N THR A 97 2.80 14.34 1.96
CA THR A 97 3.71 15.44 1.65
C THR A 97 5.06 14.88 1.21
N LEU A 98 5.53 15.33 0.06
CA LEU A 98 6.86 15.01 -0.46
C LEU A 98 7.77 16.21 -0.26
N GLY A 99 8.98 15.95 0.21
CA GLY A 99 10.00 16.96 0.43
C GLY A 99 11.38 16.46 0.04
N PRO A 100 12.37 17.36 0.01
CA PRO A 100 13.76 16.94 -0.10
C PRO A 100 14.10 15.97 1.05
N ALA A 101 15.07 15.09 0.83
CA ALA A 101 15.65 14.34 1.93
C ALA A 101 16.10 15.36 3.01
N PRO A 102 15.85 15.09 4.31
CA PRO A 102 16.36 15.94 5.38
C PRO A 102 17.83 16.24 5.11
N GLY A 103 18.19 17.54 5.14
CA GLY A 103 19.56 17.97 4.88
C GLY A 103 20.53 17.16 5.74
N ARG A 104 21.54 16.59 5.09
CA ARG A 104 22.64 15.93 5.78
C ARG A 104 23.60 16.99 6.29
#